data_AF-A0A3C0UY93-F1
#
_entry.id   AF-A0A3C0UY93-F1
#
_cell.length_a   1.000
_cell.length_b   1.000
_cell.length_c   1.000
_cell.angle_alpha   90.00
_cell.angle_beta   90.00
_cell.angle_gamma   90.00
#
_symmetry.space_group_name_H-M   'P 1'
#
loop_
_entity.id
_entity.type
_entity.pdbx_description
1 polymer ?
#
loop_
_entity_poly.entity_id
_entity_poly.type
_entity_poly.pdbx_seq_one_letter_code
_entity_poly.pdbx_strand_id
1 'polypeptide(L)' 'MEAQDTHYSKNRALILVAEDDEDDQLFTKEAFEEARSYIDIRFVNDGLELLDYLKKRNKYAEPADAPRPSLILLDLNMP' A
#
# COMPACT_ATOMS: atom_id res chain seq x y z
N MET A 1 19.59 10.77 27.82
CA MET A 1 18.34 11.55 27.73
C MET A 1 17.43 10.77 26.79
N GLU A 2 16.72 9.79 27.35
CA GLU A 2 15.86 8.88 26.60
C GLU A 2 14.54 9.61 26.35
N ALA A 3 14.26 9.92 25.09
CA ALA A 3 12.92 10.34 24.69
C ALA A 3 12.06 9.07 24.61
N GLN A 4 11.00 9.08 25.40
CA GLN A 4 10.03 8.02 25.59
C GLN A 4 9.37 7.65 24.25
N ASP A 5 9.67 6.44 23.76
CA ASP A 5 8.89 5.80 22.69
C ASP A 5 7.46 5.60 23.20
N THR A 6 6.60 6.54 22.83
CA THR A 6 5.19 6.55 23.18
C THR A 6 4.55 5.34 22.50
N HIS A 7 3.79 4.56 23.27
CA HIS A 7 3.10 3.34 22.85
C HIS A 7 2.06 3.65 21.76
N TYR A 8 2.49 3.89 20.52
CA TYR A 8 1.61 3.85 19.35
C TYR A 8 1.19 2.39 19.18
N SER A 9 -0.11 2.11 19.29
CA SER A 9 -0.67 0.85 18.82
C SER A 9 -0.14 0.64 17.39
N LYS A 10 0.72 -0.38 17.19
CA LYS A 10 1.35 -0.73 15.90
C LYS A 10 0.29 -1.12 14.89
N ASN A 11 -0.48 -0.15 14.40
CA ASN A 11 -1.25 -0.33 13.19
C ASN A 11 -0.27 -0.07 12.05
N ARG A 12 0.15 -1.13 11.35
CA ARG A 12 1.00 -0.97 10.17
C ARG A 12 0.26 -0.07 9.19
N ALA A 13 0.87 1.06 8.84
CA ALA A 13 0.29 1.97 7.87
C ALA A 13 0.31 1.26 6.51
N LEU A 14 -0.86 1.13 5.87
CA LEU A 14 -0.96 0.50 4.57
C LEU A 14 -0.98 1.56 3.47
N ILE A 15 -0.08 1.41 2.50
CA ILE A 15 -0.04 2.20 1.28
C ILE A 15 -0.49 1.29 0.13
N LEU A 16 -1.47 1.75 -0.63
CA LEU A 16 -1.89 1.12 -1.87
C LEU A 16 -1.26 1.87 -3.03
N VAL A 17 -0.55 1.18 -3.91
CA VAL A 17 0.12 1.76 -5.07
C VAL A 17 -0.51 1.18 -6.32
N ALA A 18 -0.96 2.03 -7.23
CA ALA A 18 -1.41 1.63 -8.55
C ALA A 18 -0.31 1.94 -9.56
N GLU A 19 0.33 0.87 -10.05
CA GLU A 19 1.53 0.88 -10.89
C GLU A 19 1.54 -0.44 -11.69
N ASP A 20 1.69 -0.37 -13.01
CA ASP A 20 1.65 -1.55 -13.90
C ASP A 20 3.05 -2.04 -14.31
N ASP A 21 4.09 -1.23 -14.09
CA ASP A 21 5.48 -1.59 -14.37
C ASP A 21 6.14 -2.35 -13.18
N GLU A 22 6.62 -3.57 -13.44
CA GLU A 22 7.20 -4.44 -12.40
C GLU A 22 8.51 -3.88 -11.79
N ASP A 23 9.31 -3.15 -12.58
CA ASP A 23 10.56 -2.56 -12.11
C ASP A 23 10.26 -1.37 -11.17
N ASP A 24 9.29 -0.53 -11.52
CA ASP A 24 8.85 0.59 -10.68
C ASP A 24 8.20 0.10 -9.37
N GLN A 25 7.42 -1.00 -9.42
CA GLN A 25 6.92 -1.65 -8.20
C GLN A 25 8.08 -2.13 -7.30
N LEU A 26 9.10 -2.77 -7.89
CA LEU A 26 10.26 -3.26 -7.14
C LEU A 26 11.01 -2.10 -6.47
N PHE A 27 11.37 -1.06 -7.22
CA PHE A 27 12.09 0.10 -6.67
C PHE A 27 11.28 0.83 -5.59
N THR A 28 9.97 0.97 -5.81
CA THR A 28 9.07 1.56 -4.81
C THR A 28 9.09 0.75 -3.52
N LYS A 29 8.97 -0.58 -3.62
CA LYS A 29 9.00 -1.47 -2.46
C LYS A 29 10.31 -1.37 -1.69
N GLU A 30 11.45 -1.44 -2.38
CA GLU A 30 12.78 -1.33 -1.77
C GLU A 30 12.95 0.02 -1.04
N ALA A 31 12.57 1.14 -1.68
CA ALA A 31 12.68 2.46 -1.10
C ALA A 31 11.88 2.61 0.22
N PHE A 32 10.69 2.01 0.29
CA PHE A 32 9.87 2.04 1.50
C PHE A 32 10.36 1.07 2.59
N GLU A 33 10.86 -0.10 2.21
CA GLU A 33 11.47 -1.05 3.14
C GLU A 33 12.71 -0.45 3.83
N GLU A 34 13.53 0.29 3.08
CA GLU A 34 14.67 1.04 3.61
C GLU A 34 14.24 2.21 4.52
N ALA A 35 13.19 2.93 4.13
CA ALA A 35 12.74 4.10 4.88
C ALA A 35 12.07 3.73 6.21
N ARG A 36 11.12 2.79 6.19
CA ARG A 36 10.29 2.40 7.36
C ARG A 36 9.75 0.96 7.26
N SER A 37 10.31 0.08 8.08
CA SER A 37 9.95 -1.35 8.15
C SER A 37 8.53 -1.70 8.64
N TYR A 38 7.72 -0.73 9.06
CA TYR A 38 6.36 -0.97 9.57
C TYR A 38 5.25 -0.59 8.59
N ILE A 39 5.60 -0.14 7.38
CA ILE A 39 4.65 0.15 6.31
C ILE A 39 4.33 -1.15 5.57
N ASP A 40 3.04 -1.43 5.36
CA ASP A 40 2.58 -2.49 4.45
C ASP A 40 2.32 -1.86 3.08
N ILE A 41 2.86 -2.42 2.01
CA ILE A 41 2.67 -1.94 0.65
C ILE A 41 1.96 -3.00 -0.15
N ARG A 42 0.90 -2.58 -0.83
CA ARG A 42 0.19 -3.41 -1.79
C ARG A 42 0.14 -2.71 -3.13
N PHE A 43 0.38 -3.49 -4.17
CA PHE A 43 0.29 -3.05 -5.55
C PHE A 43 -1.02 -3.52 -6.18
N VAL A 44 -1.53 -2.70 -7.09
CA VAL A 44 -2.56 -3.03 -8.06
C VAL A 44 -2.05 -2.57 -9.42
N ASN A 45 -2.32 -3.34 -10.47
CA ASN A 45 -1.68 -3.16 -11.77
C ASN A 45 -2.54 -2.36 -12.75
N ASP A 46 -3.76 -1.96 -12.35
CA ASP A 46 -4.62 -1.14 -13.18
C ASP A 46 -5.70 -0.41 -12.35
N GLY A 47 -6.42 0.51 -13.00
CA GLY A 47 -7.49 1.28 -12.38
C GLY A 47 -8.74 0.47 -12.00
N LEU A 48 -9.03 -0.65 -12.68
CA LEU A 48 -10.15 -1.52 -12.33
C LEU A 48 -9.84 -2.31 -11.05
N GLU A 49 -8.62 -2.85 -10.94
CA GLU A 49 -8.10 -3.52 -9.76
C GLU A 49 -8.06 -2.56 -8.57
N LEU A 50 -7.63 -1.31 -8.77
CA LEU A 50 -7.70 -0.26 -7.76
C LEU A 50 -9.14 -0.02 -7.29
N LEU A 51 -10.08 0.13 -8.22
CA LEU A 51 -11.49 0.34 -7.88
C LEU A 51 -12.11 -0.87 -7.17
N ASP A 52 -11.74 -2.08 -7.57
CA ASP A 52 -12.19 -3.31 -6.92
C ASP A 52 -11.63 -3.42 -5.50
N TYR A 53 -10.37 -3.05 -5.27
CA TYR A 53 -9.78 -2.97 -3.94
C TYR A 53 -10.54 -1.97 -3.07
N LEU A 54 -10.72 -0.74 -3.55
CA LEU A 54 -11.37 0.33 -2.79
C LEU A 54 -12.85 0.05 -2.49
N LYS A 55 -13.54 -0.61 -3.41
CA LYS A 55 -14.95 -0.97 -3.27
C LYS A 55 -15.18 -2.36 -2.68
N LYS A 56 -14.10 -3.10 -2.36
CA LYS A 56 -14.12 -4.46 -1.82
C LYS A 56 -14.94 -5.42 -2.67
N ARG A 57 -14.54 -5.57 -3.93
CA ARG A 57 -15.21 -6.39 -4.94
C ARG A 57 -14.29 -7.50 -5.43
N ASN A 58 -14.89 -8.53 -6.03
CA ASN A 58 -14.16 -9.62 -6.68
C ASN A 58 -13.13 -10.25 -5.72
N LYS A 59 -11.84 -10.28 -6.10
CA LYS A 59 -10.74 -10.81 -5.28
C LYS A 59 -10.49 -10.05 -3.95
N TYR A 60 -11.17 -8.92 -3.75
CA TYR A 60 -11.07 -8.08 -2.56
C TYR A 60 -12.36 -8.05 -1.73
N ALA A 61 -13.26 -9.01 -1.93
CA ALA A 61 -14.53 -9.08 -1.23
C ALA A 61 -14.34 -9.27 0.29
N GLU A 62 -13.33 -10.04 0.70
CA GLU A 62 -13.05 -10.25 2.12
C GLU A 62 -12.32 -9.04 2.72
N PRO A 63 -12.72 -8.56 3.91
CA PRO A 63 -12.08 -7.41 4.55
C PRO A 63 -10.58 -7.58 4.80
N ALA A 64 -10.08 -8.81 4.92
CA ALA A 64 -8.67 -9.12 5.09
C ALA A 64 -7.85 -8.93 3.80
N ASP A 65 -8.50 -9.05 2.63
CA ASP A 65 -7.87 -8.95 1.32
C ASP A 65 -7.75 -7.49 0.85
N ALA A 66 -8.66 -6.62 1.31
CA ALA A 66 -8.60 -5.17 1.11
C ALA A 66 -8.81 -4.36 2.40
N PRO A 67 -7.83 -4.41 3.34
CA PRO A 67 -7.74 -3.44 4.43
C PRO A 67 -7.71 -2.01 3.87
N ARG A 68 -8.29 -1.07 4.63
CA ARG A 68 -8.38 0.31 4.16
C ARG A 68 -6.98 0.95 4.09
N PRO A 69 -6.58 1.50 2.93
CA PRO A 69 -5.29 2.17 2.83
C PRO A 69 -5.32 3.50 3.59
N SER A 70 -4.16 3.86 4.14
CA SER A 70 -3.92 5.18 4.76
C SER A 70 -3.46 6.21 3.72
N LEU A 71 -2.83 5.75 2.64
CA LEU A 71 -2.39 6.53 1.50
C LEU A 71 -2.56 5.71 0.22
N ILE A 72 -2.92 6.40 -0.87
CA ILE A 72 -2.97 5.82 -2.20
C ILE A 72 -1.96 6.59 -3.06
N LEU A 73 -1.06 5.86 -3.71
CA LEU A 73 -0.18 6.38 -4.75
C LEU A 73 -0.73 5.88 -6.09
N LEU A 74 -0.93 6.81 -7.02
CA LEU A 74 -1.52 6.52 -8.33
C LEU A 74 -0.54 7.00 -9.37
N ASP A 75 0.03 6.07 -10.15
CA ASP A 75 0.72 6.46 -11.37
C ASP A 75 -0.30 6.96 -12.41
N LEU A 76 0.08 8.01 -13.12
CA LEU A 76 -0.75 8.65 -14.15
C LEU A 76 -0.37 8.19 -15.56
N ASN A 77 0.73 7.45 -15.70
CA ASN A 77 1.22 6.93 -16.97
C ASN A 77 0.74 5.50 -17.26
N MET A 78 0.09 4.86 -16.28
CA MET A 78 -0.63 3.60 -16.48
C MET A 78 -1.53 3.66 -17.73
N PRO A 79 -1.45 2.66 -18.62
CA PRO A 79 -2.25 2.57 -19.85
C PRO A 79 -3.75 2.33 -19.61
#